data_AF-A0A1J3JBG7-F1
#
_entry.id   AF-A0A1J3JBG7-F1
#
_cell.length_a   1.000
_cell.length_b   1.000
_cell.length_c   1.000
_cell.angle_alpha   90.00
_cell.angle_beta   90.00
_cell.angle_gamma   90.00
#
_symmetry.space_group_name_H-M   'P 1'
#
loop_
_entity.id
_entity.type
_entity.pdbx_description
1 polymer ?
#
loop_
_entity_poly.entity_id
_entity_poly.type
_entity_poly.pdbx_seq_one_letter_code
_entity_poly.pdbx_strand_id
1 'polypeptide(L)'
;CGDNVFGSKSQKFLRQFREKLSESLVIEVLRLVERPSAVISFFIWAGRQIGYKHTAPVYNALVDLIVRDDDEKVPEELLQQIKDDDKEMLGEFLNVLIRKHCRNGSFSIALEELGRMKDFRFRPSRSTYNCLIQAFLKA
;
A
#
# COMPACT_ATOMS: atom_id res chain seq x y z
N CYS A 1 5.78 1.56 -20.44
CA CYS A 1 6.24 0.17 -20.58
C CYS A 1 6.88 -0.22 -19.26
N GLY A 2 6.14 -0.89 -18.39
CA GLY A 2 6.64 -1.30 -17.08
C GLY A 2 7.49 -2.55 -17.26
N ASP A 3 8.82 -2.40 -17.15
CA ASP A 3 9.69 -3.55 -16.96
C ASP A 3 9.32 -4.17 -15.61
N ASN A 4 8.82 -5.40 -15.66
CA ASN A 4 8.44 -6.17 -14.48
C ASN A 4 9.61 -6.24 -13.50
N VAL A 5 9.49 -5.54 -12.37
CA VAL A 5 10.45 -5.57 -11.25
C VAL A 5 10.62 -7.00 -10.70
N PHE A 6 9.61 -7.86 -10.88
CA PHE A 6 9.81 -9.31 -10.87
C PHE A 6 10.33 -9.79 -12.23
N GLY A 7 11.64 -10.01 -12.31
CA GLY A 7 12.23 -10.64 -13.49
C GLY A 7 11.47 -11.91 -13.92
N SER A 8 11.50 -12.20 -15.21
CA SER A 8 10.72 -13.29 -15.84
C SER A 8 10.85 -14.66 -15.14
N LYS A 9 11.99 -14.93 -14.48
CA LYS A 9 12.23 -16.14 -13.68
C LYS A 9 11.33 -16.21 -12.44
N SER A 10 11.26 -15.13 -11.67
CA SER A 10 10.44 -15.08 -10.45
C SER A 10 8.95 -15.14 -10.77
N GLN A 11 8.51 -14.49 -11.85
CA GLN A 11 7.12 -14.61 -12.30
C GLN A 11 6.75 -16.03 -12.71
N LYS A 12 7.63 -16.72 -13.45
CA LYS A 12 7.42 -18.13 -13.82
C LYS A 12 7.32 -19.02 -12.59
N PHE A 13 8.18 -18.80 -11.59
CA PHE A 13 8.15 -19.57 -10.35
C PHE A 13 6.88 -19.31 -9.53
N LEU A 14 6.47 -18.05 -9.38
CA LEU A 14 5.32 -17.70 -8.56
C LEU A 14 3.97 -18.11 -9.19
N ARG A 15 3.93 -18.30 -10.51
CA ARG A 15 2.71 -18.71 -11.24
C ARG A 15 2.10 -20.02 -10.71
N GLN A 16 2.92 -20.93 -10.18
CA GLN A 16 2.44 -22.20 -9.61
C GLN A 16 1.64 -22.01 -8.30
N PHE A 17 1.75 -20.85 -7.65
CA PHE A 17 1.08 -20.55 -6.38
C PHE A 17 -0.17 -19.68 -6.53
N ARG A 18 -0.52 -19.25 -7.74
CA ARG A 18 -1.61 -18.28 -7.98
C ARG A 18 -2.96 -18.74 -7.40
N GLU A 19 -3.28 -20.03 -7.47
CA GLU A 19 -4.56 -20.60 -7.01
C GLU A 19 -4.57 -20.85 -5.49
N LYS A 20 -3.44 -20.66 -4.82
CA LYS A 20 -3.27 -20.85 -3.37
C LYS A 20 -3.16 -19.53 -2.62
N LEU A 21 -3.26 -18.39 -3.32
CA LEU A 21 -3.18 -17.09 -2.67
C LEU A 21 -4.37 -16.87 -1.74
N SER A 22 -4.05 -16.63 -0.47
CA SER A 22 -4.98 -16.26 0.58
C SER A 22 -4.44 -15.02 1.28
N GLU A 23 -5.33 -14.28 1.96
CA GLU A 23 -4.96 -13.11 2.76
C GLU A 23 -3.81 -13.44 3.73
N SER A 24 -3.91 -14.56 4.45
CA SER A 24 -2.91 -14.98 5.43
C SER A 24 -1.55 -15.26 4.79
N LEU A 25 -1.53 -15.98 3.65
CA LEU A 25 -0.29 -16.30 2.95
C LEU A 25 0.38 -15.03 2.41
N VAL A 26 -0.39 -14.10 1.85
CA VAL A 26 0.17 -12.85 1.32
C VAL A 26 0.75 -12.01 2.46
N ILE A 27 0.04 -11.88 3.59
CA ILE A 27 0.57 -11.17 4.76
C ILE A 27 1.84 -11.82 5.29
N GLU A 28 1.89 -13.16 5.36
CA GLU A 28 3.08 -13.89 5.80
C GLU A 28 4.28 -13.61 4.89
N VAL A 29 4.11 -13.70 3.57
CA VAL A 29 5.18 -13.41 2.62
C VAL A 29 5.63 -11.95 2.70
N LEU A 30 4.70 -10.99 2.83
CA LEU A 30 5.05 -9.57 3.00
C LEU A 30 5.97 -9.37 4.21
N ARG A 31 5.70 -10.04 5.33
CA ARG A 31 6.50 -9.95 6.56
C ARG A 31 7.87 -10.61 6.47
N LEU A 32 8.05 -11.60 5.59
CA LEU A 32 9.31 -12.30 5.38
C LEU A 32 10.28 -11.53 4.46
N VAL A 33 9.79 -10.52 3.73
CA VAL A 33 10.62 -9.76 2.78
C VAL A 33 11.18 -8.51 3.43
N GLU A 34 12.50 -8.42 3.52
CA GLU A 34 13.19 -7.30 4.20
C GLU A 34 13.25 -6.01 3.38
N ARG A 35 13.28 -6.12 2.05
CA ARG A 35 13.51 -4.99 1.14
C ARG A 35 12.18 -4.34 0.71
N PRO A 36 11.92 -3.06 1.01
CA PRO A 36 10.65 -2.39 0.69
C PRO A 36 10.23 -2.50 -0.78
N SER A 37 11.17 -2.33 -1.72
CA SER A 37 10.90 -2.49 -3.15
C SER A 37 10.44 -3.90 -3.53
N ALA A 38 10.99 -4.93 -2.88
CA ALA A 38 10.58 -6.32 -3.08
C ALA A 38 9.22 -6.62 -2.44
N VAL A 39 8.92 -6.03 -1.28
CA VAL A 39 7.60 -6.09 -0.64
C VAL A 39 6.53 -5.52 -1.58
N ILE A 40 6.76 -4.32 -2.12
CA ILE A 40 5.84 -3.67 -3.07
C ILE A 40 5.69 -4.49 -4.34
N SER A 41 6.79 -4.98 -4.89
CA SER A 41 6.74 -5.84 -6.07
C SER A 41 5.86 -7.06 -5.82
N PHE A 42 6.03 -7.75 -4.67
CA PHE A 42 5.21 -8.92 -4.29
C PHE A 42 3.75 -8.55 -4.14
N PHE A 43 3.47 -7.43 -3.48
CA PHE A 43 2.13 -6.91 -3.34
C PHE A 43 1.46 -6.67 -4.70
N ILE A 44 2.13 -5.99 -5.63
CA ILE A 44 1.62 -5.74 -6.99
C ILE A 44 1.38 -7.06 -7.73
N TRP A 45 2.34 -7.99 -7.68
CA TRP A 45 2.21 -9.29 -8.33
C TRP A 45 1.01 -10.08 -7.80
N ALA A 46 0.83 -10.14 -6.48
CA ALA A 46 -0.28 -10.86 -5.86
C ALA A 46 -1.63 -10.26 -6.28
N GLY A 47 -1.75 -8.93 -6.28
CA GLY A 47 -2.97 -8.22 -6.68
C GLY A 47 -3.40 -8.44 -8.13
N ARG A 48 -2.48 -8.88 -9.00
CA ARG A 48 -2.74 -9.20 -10.42
C ARG A 48 -3.26 -10.61 -10.67
N GLN A 49 -3.28 -11.48 -9.65
CA GLN A 49 -3.69 -12.87 -9.86
C GLN A 49 -5.21 -12.98 -10.02
N ILE A 50 -5.64 -13.69 -11.05
CA ILE A 50 -7.06 -13.95 -11.31
C ILE A 50 -7.67 -14.67 -10.10
N GLY A 51 -8.78 -14.14 -9.58
CA GLY A 51 -9.47 -14.70 -8.42
C GLY A 51 -8.93 -14.26 -7.07
N TYR A 52 -7.90 -13.41 -7.05
CA TYR A 52 -7.36 -12.82 -5.82
C TYR A 52 -7.51 -11.30 -5.84
N LYS A 53 -7.88 -10.73 -4.69
CA LYS A 53 -7.93 -9.28 -4.48
C LYS A 53 -7.40 -8.98 -3.08
N HIS A 54 -6.54 -7.96 -2.97
CA HIS A 54 -6.08 -7.51 -1.66
C HIS A 54 -7.24 -7.06 -0.80
N THR A 55 -7.21 -7.49 0.45
CA THR A 55 -8.15 -7.09 1.48
C THR A 55 -7.55 -5.98 2.35
N ALA A 56 -8.39 -5.33 3.16
CA ALA A 56 -7.93 -4.27 4.04
C ALA A 56 -6.78 -4.70 4.99
N PRO A 57 -6.79 -5.92 5.58
CA PRO A 57 -5.66 -6.43 6.36
C PRO A 57 -4.33 -6.49 5.59
N VAL A 58 -4.35 -6.85 4.30
CA VAL A 58 -3.12 -6.89 3.49
C VAL A 58 -2.57 -5.48 3.26
N TYR A 59 -3.42 -4.50 2.95
CA TYR A 59 -2.99 -3.12 2.83
C TYR A 59 -2.43 -2.56 4.15
N ASN A 60 -3.06 -2.86 5.28
CA ASN A 60 -2.54 -2.46 6.60
C ASN A 60 -1.14 -3.06 6.83
N ALA A 61 -0.98 -4.36 6.56
CA ALA A 61 0.31 -5.03 6.71
C ALA A 61 1.39 -4.42 5.80
N LEU A 62 1.05 -4.07 4.56
CA LEU A 62 1.97 -3.38 3.65
C LEU A 62 2.40 -2.02 4.21
N VAL A 63 1.45 -1.20 4.66
CA VAL A 63 1.75 0.12 5.25
C VAL A 63 2.60 -0.03 6.52
N ASP A 64 2.34 -1.04 7.35
CA ASP A 64 3.12 -1.30 8.57
C ASP A 64 4.57 -1.74 8.28
N LEU A 65 4.82 -2.35 7.13
CA LEU A 65 6.16 -2.76 6.72
C LEU A 65 6.95 -1.61 6.08
N ILE A 66 6.27 -0.71 5.36
CA ILE A 66 6.90 0.41 4.67
C ILE A 66 7.11 1.60 5.62
N VAL A 67 6.16 1.86 6.52
CA VAL A 67 6.20 2.98 7.49
C VAL A 67 6.53 2.39 8.85
N ARG A 68 7.80 2.47 9.23
CA ARG A 68 8.32 1.89 10.48
C ARG A 68 8.17 2.83 11.66
N ASP A 69 8.32 4.13 11.42
CA ASP A 69 8.09 5.18 12.41
C ASP A 69 6.83 5.97 12.08
N ASP A 70 6.14 6.46 13.11
CA ASP A 70 4.87 7.15 12.97
C ASP A 70 5.01 8.48 12.20
N ASP A 71 6.23 9.03 12.22
CA ASP A 71 6.61 10.25 11.51
C ASP A 71 7.38 10.01 10.19
N GLU A 72 7.48 8.76 9.74
CA GLU A 72 8.15 8.41 8.49
C GLU A 72 7.23 8.61 7.28
N LYS A 73 7.75 9.29 6.24
CA LYS A 73 7.06 9.44 4.95
C LYS A 73 7.47 8.31 4.01
N VAL A 74 6.50 7.82 3.23
CA VAL A 74 6.79 6.85 2.18
C VAL A 74 7.59 7.54 1.06
N PRO A 75 8.75 6.99 0.63
CA PRO A 75 9.50 7.52 -0.50
C PRO A 75 8.65 7.58 -1.78
N GLU A 76 8.78 8.67 -2.54
CA GLU A 76 8.02 8.91 -3.78
C GLU A 76 8.28 7.79 -4.81
N GLU A 77 9.49 7.22 -4.84
CA GLU A 77 9.81 6.13 -5.77
C GLU A 77 8.97 4.87 -5.51
N LEU A 78 8.61 4.60 -4.26
CA LEU A 78 7.76 3.47 -3.88
C LEU A 78 6.30 3.73 -4.27
N LEU A 79 5.82 4.97 -4.10
CA LEU A 79 4.48 5.37 -4.54
C LEU A 79 4.37 5.28 -6.07
N GLN A 80 5.40 5.74 -6.79
CA GLN A 80 5.44 5.68 -8.24
C GLN A 80 5.47 4.24 -8.76
N GLN A 81 6.17 3.32 -8.08
CA GLN A 81 6.12 1.88 -8.40
C GLN A 81 4.69 1.32 -8.33
N ILE A 82 3.93 1.64 -7.28
CA ILE A 82 2.52 1.20 -7.18
C ILE A 82 1.68 1.86 -8.29
N LYS A 83 1.89 3.16 -8.52
CA LYS A 83 1.14 3.96 -9.49
C LYS A 83 1.28 3.50 -10.94
N ASP A 84 2.52 3.19 -11.34
CA ASP A 84 2.85 2.77 -12.70
C ASP A 84 2.20 1.43 -13.05
N ASP A 85 1.93 0.63 -12.02
CA ASP A 85 1.38 -0.71 -12.16
C ASP A 85 -0.13 -0.78 -11.93
N ASP A 86 -0.69 -0.07 -10.94
CA ASP A 86 -2.11 -0.04 -10.61
C ASP A 86 -2.51 1.25 -9.84
N LYS A 87 -3.26 2.13 -10.52
CA LYS A 87 -3.75 3.38 -9.94
C LYS A 87 -4.78 3.18 -8.83
N GLU A 88 -5.68 2.20 -8.95
CA GLU A 88 -6.69 1.96 -7.91
C GLU A 88 -6.02 1.47 -6.62
N MET A 89 -5.02 0.60 -6.78
CA MET A 89 -4.20 0.11 -5.68
C MET A 89 -3.47 1.25 -4.95
N LEU A 90 -2.90 2.21 -5.68
CA LEU A 90 -2.29 3.39 -5.05
C LEU A 90 -3.33 4.21 -4.26
N GLY A 91 -4.52 4.41 -4.81
CA GLY A 91 -5.59 5.14 -4.12
C GLY A 91 -5.95 4.52 -2.77
N GLU A 92 -6.05 3.19 -2.70
CA GLU A 92 -6.35 2.50 -1.44
C GLU A 92 -5.17 2.41 -0.49
N PHE A 93 -3.95 2.31 -1.00
CA PHE A 93 -2.74 2.45 -0.20
C PHE A 93 -2.71 3.81 0.52
N LEU A 94 -2.94 4.92 -0.20
CA LEU A 94 -2.96 6.27 0.39
C LEU A 94 -4.08 6.45 1.42
N ASN A 95 -5.27 5.86 1.17
CA ASN A 95 -6.34 5.86 2.16
C ASN A 95 -5.94 5.16 3.47
N VAL A 96 -5.21 4.05 3.39
CA VAL A 96 -4.73 3.32 4.58
C VAL A 96 -3.63 4.11 5.28
N LEU A 97 -2.68 4.66 4.52
CA LEU A 97 -1.59 5.48 5.02
C LEU A 97 -2.08 6.71 5.80
N ILE A 98 -3.01 7.50 5.24
CA ILE A 98 -3.59 8.67 5.91
C ILE A 98 -4.27 8.25 7.22
N ARG A 99 -5.04 7.16 7.21
CA ARG A 99 -5.72 6.67 8.42
C ARG A 99 -4.74 6.20 9.49
N LYS A 100 -3.59 5.64 9.11
CA LYS A 100 -2.52 5.26 10.05
C LYS A 100 -1.97 6.50 10.75
N HIS A 101 -1.51 7.51 10.01
CA HIS A 101 -0.99 8.75 10.61
C HIS A 101 -2.04 9.49 11.45
N CYS A 102 -3.32 9.48 11.05
CA CYS A 102 -4.39 10.05 11.87
C CYS A 102 -4.56 9.33 13.22
N ARG A 103 -4.34 8.01 13.29
CA ARG A 103 -4.44 7.23 14.53
C ARG A 103 -3.23 7.44 15.44
N ASN A 104 -2.07 7.67 14.84
CA ASN A 104 -0.80 7.85 15.55
C ASN A 104 -0.60 9.29 16.04
N GLY A 105 -1.41 10.25 15.58
CA GLY A 105 -1.30 11.65 15.97
C GLY A 105 -0.38 12.48 15.07
N SER A 106 0.26 11.87 14.07
CA SER A 106 1.11 12.52 13.06
C SER A 106 0.29 13.27 12.01
N PHE A 107 -0.48 14.27 12.46
CA PHE A 107 -1.47 14.96 11.63
C PHE A 107 -0.88 15.78 10.49
N SER A 108 0.31 16.35 10.68
CA SER A 108 1.04 17.06 9.62
C SER A 108 1.28 16.17 8.41
N ILE A 109 1.75 14.94 8.65
CA ILE A 109 2.00 13.95 7.60
C ILE A 109 0.69 13.47 6.97
N ALA A 110 -0.34 13.22 7.79
CA ALA A 110 -1.66 12.85 7.26
C ALA A 110 -2.23 13.89 6.27
N LEU A 111 -2.00 15.19 6.53
CA LEU A 111 -2.43 16.28 5.64
C LEU A 111 -1.57 16.38 4.39
N GLU A 112 -0.28 16.13 4.49
CA GLU A 112 0.58 16.05 3.31
C GLU A 112 0.19 14.88 2.39
N GLU A 113 -0.08 13.71 2.96
CA GLU A 113 -0.55 12.54 2.20
C GLU A 113 -1.93 12.80 1.56
N LEU A 114 -2.81 13.55 2.24
CA LEU A 114 -4.05 14.03 1.66
C LEU A 114 -3.81 14.96 0.47
N GLY A 115 -2.80 15.84 0.55
CA GLY A 115 -2.35 16.68 -0.55
C GLY A 115 -1.92 15.84 -1.75
N ARG A 116 -1.00 14.89 -1.53
CA ARG A 116 -0.54 13.93 -2.55
C ARG A 116 -1.69 13.17 -3.20
N MET A 117 -2.64 12.69 -2.40
CA MET A 117 -3.81 11.98 -2.89
C MET A 117 -4.64 12.84 -3.86
N LYS A 118 -4.80 14.14 -3.57
CA LYS A 118 -5.49 15.09 -4.46
C LYS A 118 -4.69 15.39 -5.73
N ASP A 119 -3.37 15.49 -5.63
CA ASP A 119 -2.48 15.72 -6.78
C ASP A 119 -2.55 14.56 -7.76
N PHE A 120 -2.64 13.33 -7.26
CA PHE A 120 -2.89 12.12 -8.06
C PHE A 120 -4.34 11.96 -8.52
N ARG A 121 -5.22 12.92 -8.24
CA ARG A 121 -6.66 12.92 -8.58
C ARG A 121 -7.46 11.80 -7.92
N PHE A 122 -6.99 11.26 -6.80
CA PHE A 122 -7.78 10.33 -5.98
C PHE A 122 -8.63 11.09 -4.97
N ARG A 123 -9.74 10.46 -4.56
CA ARG A 123 -10.64 10.98 -3.54
C ARG A 123 -10.50 10.15 -2.26
N PRO A 124 -10.35 10.79 -1.08
CA PRO A 124 -10.31 10.06 0.18
C PRO A 124 -11.62 9.27 0.39
N SER A 125 -11.49 8.08 0.97
CA SER A 125 -12.66 7.29 1.37
C SER A 125 -13.43 8.00 2.49
N ARG A 126 -14.71 7.64 2.68
CA ARG A 126 -15.51 8.14 3.81
C ARG A 126 -14.80 7.90 5.16
N SER A 127 -14.16 6.74 5.31
CA SER A 127 -13.43 6.41 6.54
C SER A 127 -12.18 7.29 6.73
N THR A 128 -11.50 7.65 5.64
CA THR A 128 -10.34 8.54 5.65
C THR A 128 -10.74 9.96 6.02
N TYR A 129 -11.81 10.47 5.40
CA TYR A 129 -12.38 11.77 5.77
C TYR A 129 -12.78 11.83 7.25
N ASN A 130 -13.46 10.81 7.75
CA ASN A 130 -13.84 10.75 9.16
C ASN A 130 -12.61 10.74 10.08
N CYS A 131 -11.55 10.00 9.74
CA CYS A 131 -10.31 10.00 10.54
C CYS A 131 -9.65 11.38 10.57
N LEU A 132 -9.60 12.08 9.42
CA LEU A 132 -9.06 13.43 9.35
C LEU A 132 -9.87 14.43 10.18
N ILE A 133 -11.21 14.37 10.13
CA ILE A 133 -12.06 15.24 10.96
C ILE A 133 -11.82 14.96 12.45
N GLN A 134 -11.76 13.70 12.86
CA GLN A 134 -11.48 13.34 14.26
C GLN A 134 -10.08 13.77 14.70
N ALA A 135 -9.09 13.69 13.82
CA ALA A 135 -7.75 14.20 14.04
C ALA A 135 -7.77 15.72 14.31
N PHE A 136 -8.44 16.50 13.46
CA PHE A 136 -8.60 17.94 13.63
C PHE A 136 -9.30 18.33 14.93
N LEU A 137 -10.27 17.55 15.40
CA LEU A 137 -10.98 17.84 16.65
C LEU A 137 -10.16 17.51 17.91
N LYS A 138 -9.03 16.79 17.77
CA LYS A 138 -8.17 16.37 18.88
C LYS A 138 -6.83 17.10 18.94
N ALA A 139 -6.47 17.83 17.88
CA ALA A 139 -5.30 18.70 17.80
C ALA A 139 -5.58 20.05 18.50
#